data_AF-A0A603BGI5-F1
#
_entry.id   AF-A0A603BGI5-F1
#
_cell.length_a   1.000
_cell.length_b   1.000
_cell.length_c   1.000
_cell.angle_alpha   90.00
_cell.angle_beta   90.00
_cell.angle_gamma   90.00
#
_symmetry.space_group_name_H-M   'P 1'
#
loop_
_entity.id
_entity.type
_entity.pdbx_description
1 polymer ?
#
loop_
_entity_poly.entity_id
_entity_poly.type
_entity_poly.pdbx_seq_one_letter_code
_entity_poly.pdbx_strand_id
1 'polypeptide(L)'
;MNRRDAINQIRQFGGRLDRLRKSRGGTGGGRNAPGRQKPTPKPNSRKTNVFNEQVRYAWHGALQDLKSKPLATFLTVMVIAISLTLPSVCYMVYKNVNQAATQYYPSPQITVYLQKTLDDDAAARVVGQLQAEQGVEKVNYLSREDALGEFRNWSGFGGALDMLEENPLPAVAVVIPKLDFQSTASLNTLRDRISQINGIDEVRMDDSWFARLAALTGLVGRVSAMIGVLMVAAVFLVIGNSVRLSIFARRDTINVQKLIGATDGFILRPFLYGGALLGFSGAFLSLILSEILVMRLSSAVTEVAQVFGTKFDLNGLSFDECLLLLLVCSMIGWIAAWLATVQHLRHFTPD
;
A
#
# COMPACT_ATOMS: atom_id res chain seq x y z
N MET A 1 45.81 2.27 20.99
CA MET A 1 46.45 1.59 19.85
C MET A 1 45.35 1.13 18.91
N ASN A 2 45.31 1.63 17.67
CA ASN A 2 44.14 1.53 16.80
C ASN A 2 44.10 0.21 16.02
N ARG A 3 42.92 -0.39 15.82
CA ARG A 3 42.73 -1.73 15.21
C ARG A 3 43.34 -1.84 13.80
N ARG A 4 43.48 -0.70 13.10
CA ARG A 4 44.09 -0.62 11.77
C ARG A 4 45.62 -0.76 11.80
N ASP A 5 46.27 -0.28 12.85
CA ASP A 5 47.74 -0.37 12.98
C ASP A 5 48.19 -1.80 13.33
N ALA A 6 47.39 -2.51 14.13
CA ALA A 6 47.63 -3.92 14.45
C ALA A 6 47.55 -4.82 13.19
N ILE A 7 46.61 -4.55 12.28
CA ILE A 7 46.43 -5.33 11.04
C ILE A 7 47.59 -5.09 10.06
N ASN A 8 48.13 -3.87 9.99
CA ASN A 8 49.28 -3.57 9.14
C ASN A 8 50.58 -4.20 9.65
N GLN A 9 50.79 -4.28 10.97
CA GLN A 9 51.94 -4.99 11.54
C GLN A 9 51.89 -6.50 11.27
N ILE A 10 50.71 -7.12 11.33
CA ILE A 10 50.53 -8.55 11.04
C ILE A 10 50.86 -8.87 9.57
N ARG A 11 50.48 -7.99 8.62
CA ARG A 11 50.83 -8.16 7.19
C ARG A 11 52.33 -8.03 6.92
N GLN A 12 53.03 -7.11 7.62
CA GLN A 12 54.48 -6.97 7.46
C GLN A 12 55.25 -8.19 8.01
N PHE A 13 54.76 -8.83 9.06
CA PHE A 13 55.38 -10.06 9.59
C PHE A 13 55.21 -11.27 8.65
N GLY A 14 54.07 -11.41 7.98
CA GLY A 14 53.84 -12.49 7.00
C GLY A 14 54.81 -12.46 5.81
N GLY A 15 55.12 -11.26 5.29
CA GLY A 15 56.04 -11.10 4.16
C GLY A 15 57.51 -11.39 4.47
N ARG A 16 57.90 -11.39 5.75
CA ARG A 16 59.28 -11.66 6.18
C ARG A 16 59.59 -13.15 6.28
N LEU A 17 58.60 -13.97 6.64
CA LEU A 17 58.73 -15.43 6.69
C LEU A 17 58.83 -16.06 5.29
N ASP A 18 58.13 -15.49 4.29
CA ASP A 18 58.20 -16.00 2.91
C ASP A 18 59.56 -15.77 2.24
N ARG A 19 60.28 -14.69 2.62
CA ARG A 19 61.65 -14.47 2.13
C ARG A 19 62.66 -15.45 2.72
N LEU A 20 62.45 -15.89 3.97
CA LEU A 20 63.31 -16.89 4.61
C LEU A 20 63.10 -18.29 4.02
N ARG A 21 61.90 -18.60 3.51
CA ARG A 21 61.63 -19.88 2.84
C ARG A 21 62.25 -19.96 1.43
N LYS A 22 62.47 -18.82 0.76
CA LYS A 22 62.99 -18.79 -0.63
C LYS A 22 64.53 -18.77 -0.71
N SER A 23 65.22 -18.56 0.41
CA SER A 23 66.68 -18.40 0.45
C SER A 23 67.47 -19.67 0.80
N ARG A 24 66.82 -20.82 1.03
CA ARG A 24 67.48 -22.08 1.42
C ARG A 24 67.04 -23.20 0.47
N GLY A 25 67.74 -23.33 -0.66
CA GLY A 25 67.47 -24.38 -1.64
C GLY A 25 68.27 -24.20 -2.92
N GLY A 26 69.60 -24.26 -2.81
CA GLY A 26 70.49 -24.36 -3.96
C GLY A 26 70.81 -25.82 -4.30
N THR A 27 70.85 -26.08 -5.61
CA THR A 27 71.66 -27.08 -6.34
C THR A 27 71.30 -28.57 -6.22
N GLY A 28 70.97 -29.19 -7.37
CA GLY A 28 71.16 -30.62 -7.60
C GLY A 28 70.06 -31.34 -8.40
N GLY A 29 70.36 -31.65 -9.67
CA GLY A 29 70.05 -32.93 -10.33
C GLY A 29 68.61 -33.43 -10.46
N GLY A 30 68.11 -33.44 -11.71
CA GLY A 30 67.42 -34.56 -12.34
C GLY A 30 66.19 -35.20 -11.67
N ARG A 31 65.00 -34.94 -12.24
CA ARG A 31 63.97 -35.92 -12.67
C ARG A 31 62.58 -35.27 -12.69
N ASN A 32 61.82 -35.62 -13.72
CA ASN A 32 60.47 -35.16 -14.03
C ASN A 32 59.50 -35.27 -12.84
N ALA A 33 58.84 -34.17 -12.50
CA ALA A 33 57.63 -34.15 -11.68
C ALA A 33 56.59 -33.23 -12.35
N PRO A 34 55.32 -33.64 -12.49
CA PRO A 34 54.34 -32.91 -13.28
C PRO A 34 53.95 -31.60 -12.60
N GLY A 35 53.82 -30.55 -13.40
CA GLY A 35 53.47 -29.20 -12.95
C GLY A 35 52.17 -29.19 -12.14
N ARG A 36 52.25 -28.59 -10.95
CA ARG A 36 51.11 -28.30 -10.07
C ARG A 36 50.08 -27.46 -10.83
N GLN A 37 49.02 -28.10 -11.30
CA GLN A 37 47.89 -27.43 -11.95
C GLN A 37 47.32 -26.37 -11.00
N LYS A 38 47.23 -25.12 -11.48
CA LYS A 38 46.45 -24.07 -10.82
C LYS A 38 45.02 -24.60 -10.66
N PRO A 39 44.38 -24.43 -9.48
CA PRO A 39 43.03 -24.94 -9.28
C PRO A 39 42.09 -24.28 -10.30
N THR A 40 41.50 -25.09 -11.17
CA THR A 40 40.45 -24.67 -12.09
C THR A 40 39.29 -24.09 -11.27
N PRO A 41 38.80 -22.87 -11.57
CA PRO A 41 37.68 -22.30 -10.83
C PRO A 41 36.46 -23.23 -10.94
N LYS A 42 35.83 -23.50 -9.79
CA LYS A 42 34.64 -24.37 -9.68
C LYS A 42 33.57 -23.94 -10.70
N PRO A 43 32.93 -24.87 -11.43
CA PRO A 43 32.02 -24.56 -12.55
C PRO A 43 30.81 -23.70 -12.14
N ASN A 44 30.41 -23.72 -10.87
CA ASN A 44 29.30 -22.91 -10.37
C ASN A 44 29.61 -21.40 -10.29
N SER A 45 30.88 -21.03 -10.12
CA SER A 45 31.32 -19.62 -10.09
C SER A 45 31.32 -18.99 -11.50
N ARG A 46 31.54 -19.78 -12.55
CA ARG A 46 31.49 -19.28 -13.94
C ARG A 46 30.07 -18.91 -14.36
N LYS A 47 29.06 -19.73 -14.03
CA LYS A 47 27.66 -19.42 -14.37
C LYS A 47 27.11 -18.19 -13.64
N THR A 48 27.44 -18.02 -12.35
CA THR A 48 27.03 -16.83 -11.58
C THR A 48 27.75 -15.58 -12.06
N ASN A 49 29.04 -15.65 -12.41
CA ASN A 49 29.78 -14.48 -12.94
C ASN A 49 29.25 -14.03 -14.31
N VAL A 50 28.93 -14.96 -15.21
CA VAL A 50 28.37 -14.62 -16.54
C VAL A 50 26.95 -14.02 -16.41
N PHE A 51 26.11 -14.57 -15.53
CA PHE A 51 24.79 -13.98 -15.26
C PHE A 51 24.90 -12.57 -14.67
N ASN A 52 25.79 -12.38 -13.69
CA ASN A 52 26.00 -11.09 -13.04
C ASN A 52 26.58 -10.03 -14.00
N GLU A 53 27.45 -10.45 -14.92
CA GLU A 53 27.97 -9.59 -15.99
C GLU A 53 26.89 -9.18 -16.99
N GLN A 54 26.00 -10.10 -17.37
CA GLN A 54 24.87 -9.80 -18.26
C GLN A 54 23.86 -8.84 -17.59
N VAL A 55 23.56 -9.03 -16.31
CA VAL A 55 22.71 -8.12 -15.54
C VAL A 55 23.36 -6.75 -15.43
N ARG A 56 24.66 -6.70 -15.10
CA ARG A 56 25.41 -5.44 -15.01
C ARG A 56 25.45 -4.70 -16.35
N TYR A 57 25.68 -5.41 -17.45
CA TYR A 57 25.65 -4.81 -18.80
C TYR A 57 24.26 -4.25 -19.12
N ALA A 58 23.20 -5.01 -18.87
CA ALA A 58 21.85 -4.57 -19.16
C ALA A 58 21.42 -3.37 -18.29
N TRP A 59 21.84 -3.33 -17.02
CA TRP A 59 21.61 -2.20 -16.12
C TRP A 59 22.36 -0.94 -16.55
N HIS A 60 23.64 -1.06 -16.89
CA HIS A 60 24.43 0.06 -17.40
C HIS A 60 23.90 0.54 -18.76
N GLY A 61 23.49 -0.39 -19.63
CA GLY A 61 22.86 -0.09 -20.91
C GLY A 61 21.55 0.68 -20.76
N ALA A 62 20.68 0.27 -19.82
CA ALA A 62 19.45 0.98 -19.51
C ALA A 62 19.72 2.39 -18.98
N LEU A 63 20.63 2.54 -18.01
CA LEU A 63 21.00 3.84 -17.45
C LEU A 63 21.63 4.77 -18.49
N GLN A 64 22.50 4.24 -19.35
CA GLN A 64 23.14 5.01 -20.40
C GLN A 64 22.13 5.43 -21.48
N ASP A 65 21.14 4.58 -21.78
CA ASP A 65 20.05 4.92 -22.70
C ASP A 65 19.22 6.10 -22.19
N LEU A 66 18.78 6.04 -20.92
CA LEU A 66 18.06 7.13 -20.28
C LEU A 66 18.87 8.43 -20.26
N LYS A 67 20.17 8.35 -19.98
CA LYS A 67 21.08 9.52 -19.97
C LYS A 67 21.35 10.09 -21.36
N SER A 68 21.30 9.27 -22.41
CA SER A 68 21.57 9.72 -23.78
C SER A 68 20.47 10.64 -24.33
N LYS A 69 19.25 10.54 -23.79
CA LYS A 69 18.09 11.36 -24.16
C LYS A 69 17.44 11.95 -22.90
N PRO A 70 18.09 12.92 -22.24
CA PRO A 70 17.66 13.40 -20.93
C PRO A 70 16.30 14.08 -20.96
N LEU A 71 16.01 14.89 -22.00
CA LEU A 71 14.73 15.60 -22.12
C LEU A 71 13.55 14.65 -22.34
N ALA A 72 13.68 13.70 -23.28
CA ALA A 72 12.61 12.74 -23.57
C ALA A 72 12.32 11.81 -22.38
N THR A 73 13.38 11.37 -21.69
CA THR A 73 13.28 10.56 -20.48
C THR A 73 12.60 11.34 -19.36
N PHE A 74 13.01 12.58 -19.12
CA PHE A 74 12.42 13.44 -18.09
C PHE A 74 10.94 13.70 -18.35
N LEU A 75 10.55 14.03 -19.60
CA LEU A 75 9.16 14.22 -19.97
C LEU A 75 8.33 12.94 -19.76
N THR A 76 8.87 11.78 -20.14
CA THR A 76 8.20 10.50 -19.92
C THR A 76 7.99 10.22 -18.43
N VAL A 77 9.02 10.43 -17.60
CA VAL A 77 8.96 10.26 -16.15
C VAL A 77 7.95 11.23 -15.53
N MET A 78 7.91 12.49 -15.99
CA MET A 78 6.93 13.49 -15.54
C MET A 78 5.50 13.09 -15.88
N VAL A 79 5.24 12.63 -17.11
CA VAL A 79 3.90 12.15 -17.49
C VAL A 79 3.47 10.98 -16.62
N ILE A 80 4.34 9.99 -16.41
CA ILE A 80 4.06 8.86 -15.52
C ILE A 80 3.79 9.34 -14.09
N ALA A 81 4.60 10.27 -13.57
CA ALA A 81 4.45 10.80 -12.23
C ALA A 81 3.11 11.51 -12.04
N ILE A 82 2.72 12.37 -12.99
CA ILE A 82 1.43 13.07 -12.94
C ILE A 82 0.28 12.08 -13.02
N SER A 83 0.35 11.09 -13.93
CA SER A 83 -0.67 10.04 -14.06
C SER A 83 -0.85 9.21 -12.78
N LEU A 84 0.22 8.93 -12.04
CA LEU A 84 0.16 8.19 -10.78
C LEU A 84 -0.22 9.05 -9.56
N THR A 85 -0.01 10.37 -9.65
CA THR A 85 -0.34 11.29 -8.55
C THR A 85 -1.85 11.38 -8.37
N LEU A 86 -2.63 11.43 -9.46
CA LEU A 86 -4.09 11.49 -9.38
C LEU A 86 -4.71 10.32 -8.58
N PRO A 87 -4.47 9.04 -8.93
CA PRO A 87 -5.03 7.91 -8.17
C PRO A 87 -4.47 7.83 -6.75
N SER A 88 -3.21 8.23 -6.53
CA SER A 88 -2.62 8.30 -5.18
C SER A 88 -3.38 9.28 -4.29
N VAL A 89 -3.70 10.46 -4.81
CA VAL A 89 -4.46 11.49 -4.10
C VAL A 89 -5.90 11.07 -3.87
N CYS A 90 -6.57 10.49 -4.88
CA CYS A 90 -7.91 9.94 -4.71
C CYS A 90 -7.95 8.86 -3.63
N TYR A 91 -6.95 7.97 -3.60
CA TYR A 91 -6.81 6.96 -2.57
C TYR A 91 -6.59 7.56 -1.18
N MET A 92 -5.72 8.58 -1.06
CA MET A 92 -5.51 9.30 0.20
C MET A 92 -6.80 9.96 0.70
N VAL A 93 -7.56 10.62 -0.18
CA VAL A 93 -8.85 11.23 0.17
C VAL A 93 -9.81 10.16 0.69
N TYR A 94 -9.95 9.04 -0.04
CA TYR A 94 -10.77 7.91 0.39
C TYR A 94 -10.35 7.39 1.77
N LYS A 95 -9.04 7.16 1.98
CA LYS A 95 -8.47 6.67 3.25
C LYS A 95 -8.77 7.62 4.41
N ASN A 96 -8.52 8.91 4.22
CA ASN A 96 -8.73 9.92 5.26
C ASN A 96 -10.22 10.09 5.60
N VAL A 97 -11.10 10.10 4.60
CA VAL A 97 -12.54 10.17 4.82
C VAL A 97 -13.04 8.91 5.55
N ASN A 98 -12.58 7.74 5.13
CA ASN A 98 -12.95 6.48 5.77
C ASN A 98 -12.47 6.41 7.23
N GLN A 99 -11.24 6.87 7.51
CA GLN A 99 -10.70 6.93 8.86
C GLN A 99 -11.47 7.92 9.74
N ALA A 100 -11.75 9.12 9.22
CA ALA A 100 -12.54 10.12 9.94
C ALA A 100 -13.95 9.59 10.26
N ALA A 101 -14.57 8.86 9.32
CA ALA A 101 -15.86 8.21 9.54
C ALA A 101 -15.78 7.17 10.66
N THR A 102 -14.72 6.37 10.75
CA THR A 102 -14.57 5.36 11.82
C THR A 102 -14.21 5.94 13.18
N GLN A 103 -13.47 7.06 13.23
CA GLN A 103 -12.94 7.62 14.48
C GLN A 103 -13.94 8.52 15.20
N TYR A 104 -14.70 9.33 14.47
CA TYR A 104 -15.65 10.29 15.06
C TYR A 104 -17.03 9.69 15.33
N TYR A 105 -17.31 8.55 14.72
CA TYR A 105 -18.62 7.93 14.77
C TYR A 105 -18.44 6.45 15.15
N PRO A 106 -18.49 6.12 16.46
CA PRO A 106 -18.30 4.76 16.95
C PRO A 106 -19.37 3.82 16.40
N SER A 107 -19.05 2.52 16.46
CA SER A 107 -19.86 1.38 15.99
C SER A 107 -21.37 1.65 15.99
N PRO A 108 -22.09 1.35 14.89
CA PRO A 108 -23.53 1.58 14.80
C PRO A 108 -24.24 0.90 15.98
N GLN A 109 -24.96 1.69 16.77
CA GLN A 109 -25.69 1.21 17.94
C GLN A 109 -27.17 1.04 17.57
N ILE A 110 -27.80 0.02 18.13
CA ILE A 110 -29.25 -0.18 18.01
C ILE A 110 -29.86 0.18 19.35
N THR A 111 -30.68 1.23 19.35
CA THR A 111 -31.39 1.70 20.53
C THR A 111 -32.76 1.06 20.57
N VAL A 112 -33.01 0.25 21.58
CA VAL A 112 -34.25 -0.49 21.77
C VAL A 112 -35.03 0.16 22.91
N TYR A 113 -36.25 0.60 22.64
CA TYR A 113 -37.19 1.12 23.63
C TYR A 113 -38.09 -0.02 24.11
N LEU A 114 -38.14 -0.25 25.41
CA LEU A 114 -38.98 -1.27 26.03
C LEU A 114 -40.38 -0.74 26.31
N GLN A 115 -41.37 -1.62 26.33
CA GLN A 115 -42.74 -1.25 26.68
C GLN A 115 -42.84 -0.71 28.11
N LYS A 116 -43.63 0.36 28.30
CA LYS A 116 -43.83 1.02 29.60
C LYS A 116 -44.61 0.17 30.62
N THR A 117 -45.22 -0.91 30.19
CA THR A 117 -45.98 -1.84 31.04
C THR A 117 -45.11 -2.95 31.64
N LEU A 118 -43.84 -3.07 31.23
CA LEU A 118 -42.94 -4.09 31.76
C LEU A 118 -42.49 -3.75 33.18
N ASP A 119 -42.46 -4.78 34.03
CA ASP A 119 -41.79 -4.77 35.32
C ASP A 119 -40.27 -5.01 35.15
N ASP A 120 -39.50 -4.74 36.21
CA ASP A 120 -38.04 -4.88 36.18
C ASP A 120 -37.60 -6.32 35.87
N ASP A 121 -38.34 -7.32 36.34
CA ASP A 121 -38.07 -8.73 36.09
C ASP A 121 -38.33 -9.14 34.63
N ALA A 122 -39.37 -8.60 33.97
CA ALA A 122 -39.56 -8.82 32.54
C ALA A 122 -38.56 -8.01 31.71
N ALA A 123 -38.19 -6.79 32.13
CA ALA A 123 -37.14 -6.02 31.46
C ALA A 123 -35.80 -6.77 31.49
N ALA A 124 -35.41 -7.35 32.63
CA ALA A 124 -34.21 -8.17 32.74
C ALA A 124 -34.25 -9.41 31.83
N ARG A 125 -35.42 -10.04 31.67
CA ARG A 125 -35.60 -11.17 30.72
C ARG A 125 -35.42 -10.74 29.26
N VAL A 126 -35.97 -9.59 28.87
CA VAL A 126 -35.80 -9.03 27.52
C VAL A 126 -34.32 -8.69 27.27
N VAL A 127 -33.63 -8.09 28.23
CA VAL A 127 -32.18 -7.83 28.15
C VAL A 127 -31.37 -9.11 28.01
N GLY A 128 -31.72 -10.18 28.74
CA GLY A 128 -31.09 -11.49 28.59
C GLY A 128 -31.29 -12.10 27.21
N GLN A 129 -32.48 -11.94 26.61
CA GLN A 129 -32.75 -12.38 25.25
C GLN A 129 -31.94 -11.56 24.22
N LEU A 130 -31.86 -10.25 24.39
CA LEU A 130 -31.04 -9.36 23.56
C LEU A 130 -29.54 -9.74 23.61
N GLN A 131 -29.02 -10.10 24.78
CA GLN A 131 -27.63 -10.54 24.92
C GLN A 131 -27.36 -11.92 24.28
N ALA A 132 -28.37 -12.78 24.22
CA ALA A 132 -28.28 -14.10 23.61
C ALA A 132 -28.36 -14.07 22.06
N GLU A 133 -28.79 -12.95 21.47
CA GLU A 133 -28.92 -12.81 20.03
C GLU A 133 -27.58 -12.89 19.29
N GLN A 134 -27.63 -13.54 18.12
CA GLN A 134 -26.43 -13.72 17.31
C GLN A 134 -26.01 -12.39 16.68
N GLY A 135 -24.80 -11.94 17.02
CA GLY A 135 -24.24 -10.69 16.49
C GLY A 135 -24.25 -9.54 17.51
N VAL A 136 -24.79 -9.75 18.72
CA VAL A 136 -24.70 -8.79 19.82
C VAL A 136 -23.40 -9.01 20.60
N GLU A 137 -22.65 -7.93 20.85
CA GLU A 137 -21.44 -7.93 21.66
C GLU A 137 -21.75 -7.55 23.12
N LYS A 138 -22.52 -6.47 23.28
CA LYS A 138 -22.87 -5.93 24.59
C LYS A 138 -24.25 -5.29 24.53
N VAL A 139 -24.99 -5.38 25.62
CA VAL A 139 -26.25 -4.65 25.83
C VAL A 139 -26.08 -3.79 27.07
N ASN A 140 -26.19 -2.48 26.91
CA ASN A 140 -26.26 -1.54 28.02
C ASN A 140 -27.73 -1.26 28.31
N TYR A 141 -28.23 -1.72 29.45
CA TYR A 141 -29.57 -1.41 29.91
C TYR A 141 -29.55 -0.12 30.72
N LEU A 142 -30.48 0.78 30.40
CA LEU A 142 -30.79 1.99 31.14
C LEU A 142 -32.20 1.83 31.70
N SER A 143 -32.33 1.93 33.03
CA SER A 143 -33.64 1.96 33.67
C SER A 143 -34.39 3.24 33.30
N ARG A 144 -35.67 3.31 33.65
CA ARG A 144 -36.49 4.51 33.39
C ARG A 144 -35.93 5.72 34.14
N GLU A 145 -35.45 5.51 35.37
CA GLU A 145 -34.88 6.53 36.24
C GLU A 145 -33.55 7.02 35.70
N ASP A 146 -32.68 6.10 35.26
CA ASP A 146 -31.38 6.43 34.67
C ASP A 146 -31.54 7.18 33.34
N ALA A 147 -32.47 6.75 32.49
CA ALA A 147 -32.81 7.44 31.25
C ALA A 147 -33.32 8.87 31.49
N LEU A 148 -34.10 9.08 32.56
CA LEU A 148 -34.55 10.42 32.96
C LEU A 148 -33.39 11.28 33.46
N GLY A 149 -32.48 10.72 34.25
CA GLY A 149 -31.27 11.41 34.71
C GLY A 149 -30.36 11.83 33.56
N GLU A 150 -30.12 10.95 32.60
CA GLU A 150 -29.28 11.24 31.44
C GLU A 150 -29.94 12.26 30.50
N PHE A 151 -31.26 12.14 30.27
CA PHE A 151 -32.03 13.11 29.49
C PHE A 151 -32.08 14.49 30.16
N ARG A 152 -32.17 14.55 31.50
CA ARG A 152 -32.14 15.82 32.25
C ARG A 152 -30.81 16.55 32.07
N ASN A 153 -29.70 15.82 32.10
CA ASN A 153 -28.35 16.38 31.92
C ASN A 153 -28.10 16.85 30.48
N TRP A 154 -28.61 16.13 29.49
CA TRP A 154 -28.35 16.42 28.08
C TRP A 154 -29.29 17.49 27.50
N SER A 155 -30.57 17.45 27.87
CA SER A 155 -31.61 18.24 27.20
C SER A 155 -31.81 19.65 27.78
N GLY A 156 -31.35 19.90 29.02
CA GLY A 156 -31.56 21.17 29.71
C GLY A 156 -33.01 21.42 30.15
N PHE A 157 -33.95 20.49 29.91
CA PHE A 157 -35.37 20.60 30.27
C PHE A 157 -35.71 20.13 31.69
N GLY A 158 -34.72 20.09 32.60
CA GLY A 158 -34.91 19.53 33.95
C GLY A 158 -36.12 20.09 34.70
N GLY A 159 -36.38 21.40 34.59
CA GLY A 159 -37.53 22.04 35.24
C GLY A 159 -38.89 21.70 34.64
N ALA A 160 -38.96 21.28 33.36
CA ALA A 160 -40.20 20.81 32.74
C ALA A 160 -40.50 19.35 33.08
N LEU A 161 -39.45 18.54 33.27
CA LEU A 161 -39.57 17.16 33.76
C LEU A 161 -40.07 17.10 35.20
N ASP A 162 -39.68 18.05 36.05
CA ASP A 162 -40.13 18.14 37.44
C ASP A 162 -41.63 18.54 37.57
N MET A 163 -42.30 18.96 36.48
CA MET A 163 -43.74 19.27 36.43
C MET A 163 -44.62 18.06 36.05
N LEU A 164 -44.01 16.94 35.67
CA LEU A 164 -44.71 15.70 35.33
C LEU A 164 -44.84 14.83 36.58
N GLU A 165 -46.05 14.38 36.90
CA GLU A 165 -46.31 13.52 38.07
C GLU A 165 -45.73 12.10 37.89
N GLU A 166 -45.53 11.64 36.65
CA GLU A 166 -44.98 10.33 36.33
C GLU A 166 -43.87 10.42 35.28
N ASN A 167 -42.92 9.48 35.32
CA ASN A 167 -41.81 9.40 34.38
C ASN A 167 -42.33 9.06 32.96
N PRO A 168 -42.20 9.97 31.98
CA PRO A 168 -42.72 9.74 30.63
C PRO A 168 -41.81 8.84 29.78
N LEU A 169 -40.59 8.52 30.24
CA LEU A 169 -39.58 7.80 29.47
C LEU A 169 -39.66 6.28 29.67
N PRO A 170 -39.65 5.49 28.59
CA PRO A 170 -39.49 4.04 28.68
C PRO A 170 -38.06 3.67 29.10
N ALA A 171 -37.87 2.41 29.52
CA ALA A 171 -36.54 1.86 29.70
C ALA A 171 -35.88 1.65 28.33
N VAL A 172 -34.55 1.79 28.26
CA VAL A 172 -33.80 1.77 27.01
C VAL A 172 -32.71 0.70 27.09
N ALA A 173 -32.59 -0.13 26.06
CA ALA A 173 -31.47 -1.05 25.90
C ALA A 173 -30.67 -0.65 24.66
N VAL A 174 -29.42 -0.23 24.87
CA VAL A 174 -28.47 0.09 23.81
C VAL A 174 -27.69 -1.16 23.46
N VAL A 175 -27.97 -1.71 22.28
CA VAL A 175 -27.36 -2.93 21.76
C VAL A 175 -26.16 -2.55 20.88
N ILE A 176 -24.99 -3.03 21.28
CA ILE A 176 -23.73 -2.86 20.55
C ILE A 176 -23.48 -4.15 19.76
N PRO A 177 -23.50 -4.11 18.42
CA PRO A 177 -23.23 -5.27 17.58
C PRO A 177 -21.72 -5.56 17.52
N LYS A 178 -21.39 -6.85 17.36
CA LYS A 178 -20.01 -7.32 17.14
C LYS A 178 -19.41 -6.68 15.89
N LEU A 179 -18.09 -6.48 15.87
CA LEU A 179 -17.33 -5.93 14.73
C LEU A 179 -17.65 -6.62 13.39
N ASP A 180 -17.83 -7.95 13.39
CA ASP A 180 -18.14 -8.73 12.19
C ASP A 180 -19.59 -8.53 11.67
N PHE A 181 -20.47 -7.93 12.48
CA PHE A 181 -21.90 -7.71 12.21
C PHE A 181 -22.26 -6.25 11.91
N GLN A 182 -21.27 -5.38 11.68
CA GLN A 182 -21.48 -3.95 11.43
C GLN A 182 -21.85 -3.59 9.98
N SER A 183 -22.06 -4.59 9.12
CA SER A 183 -22.53 -4.34 7.75
C SER A 183 -23.99 -3.87 7.76
N THR A 184 -24.37 -2.93 6.89
CA THR A 184 -25.76 -2.43 6.81
C THR A 184 -26.79 -3.55 6.64
N ALA A 185 -26.45 -4.61 5.90
CA ALA A 185 -27.34 -5.76 5.73
C ALA A 185 -27.49 -6.58 7.03
N SER A 186 -26.38 -6.88 7.71
CA SER A 186 -26.38 -7.62 8.98
C SER A 186 -27.14 -6.87 10.07
N LEU A 187 -26.95 -5.56 10.11
CA LEU A 187 -27.59 -4.62 11.01
C LEU A 187 -29.11 -4.56 10.82
N ASN A 188 -29.59 -4.46 9.58
CA ASN A 188 -31.01 -4.56 9.27
C ASN A 188 -31.61 -5.89 9.71
N THR A 189 -30.91 -7.01 9.44
CA THR A 189 -31.39 -8.34 9.88
C THR A 189 -31.44 -8.48 11.40
N LEU A 190 -30.48 -7.87 12.12
CA LEU A 190 -30.47 -7.87 13.58
C LEU A 190 -31.60 -7.02 14.13
N ARG A 191 -31.83 -5.83 13.56
CA ARG A 191 -32.96 -4.96 13.89
C ARG A 191 -34.30 -5.68 13.71
N ASP A 192 -34.50 -6.37 12.60
CA ASP A 192 -35.75 -7.09 12.31
C ASP A 192 -35.99 -8.21 13.32
N ARG A 193 -34.94 -8.96 13.71
CA ARG A 193 -35.04 -10.01 14.74
C ARG A 193 -35.37 -9.41 16.11
N ILE A 194 -34.66 -8.36 16.49
CA ILE A 194 -34.88 -7.65 17.76
C ILE A 194 -36.32 -7.16 17.82
N SER A 195 -36.85 -6.54 16.75
CA SER A 195 -38.22 -6.01 16.73
C SER A 195 -39.32 -7.08 16.91
N GLN A 196 -39.02 -8.37 16.76
CA GLN A 196 -39.97 -9.46 17.01
C GLN A 196 -40.00 -9.95 18.47
N ILE A 197 -39.10 -9.45 19.34
CA ILE A 197 -39.06 -9.85 20.74
C ILE A 197 -40.23 -9.20 21.50
N ASN A 198 -41.00 -10.01 22.21
CA ASN A 198 -42.11 -9.52 23.04
C ASN A 198 -41.60 -8.62 24.17
N GLY A 199 -42.21 -7.45 24.33
CA GLY A 199 -41.81 -6.45 25.33
C GLY A 199 -41.00 -5.29 24.76
N ILE A 200 -40.65 -5.32 23.47
CA ILE A 200 -40.08 -4.19 22.76
C ILE A 200 -41.21 -3.32 22.18
N ASP A 201 -41.06 -2.01 22.32
CA ASP A 201 -41.99 -1.01 21.79
C ASP A 201 -41.49 -0.45 20.47
N GLU A 202 -40.25 0.03 20.45
CA GLU A 202 -39.64 0.61 19.25
C GLU A 202 -38.15 0.27 19.15
N VAL A 203 -37.70 -0.07 17.93
CA VAL A 203 -36.27 -0.25 17.64
C VAL A 203 -35.83 0.89 16.74
N ARG A 204 -35.01 1.79 17.30
CA ARG A 204 -34.37 2.87 16.57
C ARG A 204 -32.95 2.47 16.21
N MET A 205 -32.61 2.79 14.99
CA MET A 205 -31.28 2.60 14.48
C MET A 205 -30.82 3.93 13.91
N ASP A 206 -29.63 4.38 14.29
CA ASP A 206 -29.02 5.63 13.77
C ASP A 206 -28.61 5.51 12.28
N ASP A 207 -29.16 4.50 11.59
CA ASP A 207 -28.92 4.03 10.22
C ASP A 207 -28.79 5.14 9.19
N SER A 208 -29.62 6.17 9.26
CA SER A 208 -29.83 7.03 8.09
C SER A 208 -28.58 7.80 7.70
N TRP A 209 -27.79 8.30 8.67
CA TRP A 209 -26.59 9.06 8.37
C TRP A 209 -25.40 8.16 8.09
N PHE A 210 -25.19 7.13 8.93
CA PHE A 210 -24.10 6.19 8.77
C PHE A 210 -24.18 5.40 7.45
N ALA A 211 -25.36 4.88 7.11
CA ALA A 211 -25.54 4.15 5.85
C ALA A 211 -25.31 5.07 4.64
N ARG A 212 -25.73 6.35 4.71
CA ARG A 212 -25.45 7.35 3.67
C ARG A 212 -23.96 7.65 3.57
N LEU A 213 -23.28 7.84 4.69
CA LEU A 213 -21.84 8.08 4.72
C LEU A 213 -21.06 6.89 4.17
N ALA A 214 -21.38 5.66 4.60
CA ALA A 214 -20.78 4.44 4.09
C ALA A 214 -21.04 4.23 2.59
N ALA A 215 -22.25 4.57 2.10
CA ALA A 215 -22.56 4.55 0.67
C ALA A 215 -21.74 5.58 -0.11
N LEU A 216 -21.56 6.80 0.43
CA LEU A 216 -20.74 7.84 -0.18
C LEU A 216 -19.26 7.49 -0.18
N THR A 217 -18.70 7.02 0.94
CA THR A 217 -17.30 6.56 1.00
C THR A 217 -17.07 5.38 0.07
N GLY A 218 -18.00 4.43 0.01
CA GLY A 218 -17.98 3.32 -0.93
C GLY A 218 -18.01 3.77 -2.40
N LEU A 219 -18.82 4.78 -2.73
CA LEU A 219 -18.85 5.38 -4.06
C LEU A 219 -17.51 6.03 -4.42
N VAL A 220 -16.94 6.83 -3.51
CA VAL A 220 -15.62 7.46 -3.69
C VAL A 220 -14.53 6.41 -3.89
N GLY A 221 -14.58 5.30 -3.13
CA GLY A 221 -13.66 4.17 -3.30
C GLY A 221 -13.76 3.53 -4.69
N ARG A 222 -14.98 3.26 -5.18
CA ARG A 222 -15.22 2.70 -6.52
C ARG A 222 -14.75 3.63 -7.64
N VAL A 223 -15.04 4.92 -7.54
CA VAL A 223 -14.58 5.93 -8.51
C VAL A 223 -13.05 6.01 -8.51
N SER A 224 -12.44 6.05 -7.33
CA SER A 224 -10.97 6.06 -7.18
C SER A 224 -10.33 4.81 -7.79
N ALA A 225 -10.93 3.64 -7.58
CA ALA A 225 -10.46 2.39 -8.18
C ALA A 225 -10.56 2.40 -9.72
N MET A 226 -11.68 2.91 -10.28
CA MET A 226 -11.86 3.04 -11.73
C MET A 226 -10.84 3.99 -12.35
N ILE A 227 -10.59 5.14 -11.72
CA ILE A 227 -9.53 6.08 -12.12
C ILE A 227 -8.16 5.41 -12.03
N GLY A 228 -7.89 4.65 -10.97
CA GLY A 228 -6.66 3.89 -10.79
C GLY A 228 -6.39 2.91 -11.94
N VAL A 229 -7.40 2.13 -12.35
CA VAL A 229 -7.28 1.20 -13.48
C VAL A 229 -6.99 1.94 -14.79
N LEU A 230 -7.68 3.05 -15.05
CA LEU A 230 -7.43 3.87 -16.24
C LEU A 230 -6.01 4.46 -16.25
N MET A 231 -5.52 4.92 -15.11
CA MET A 231 -4.17 5.48 -14.98
C MET A 231 -3.09 4.41 -15.12
N VAL A 232 -3.32 3.19 -14.64
CA VAL A 232 -2.44 2.04 -14.90
C VAL A 232 -2.36 1.75 -16.40
N ALA A 233 -3.49 1.76 -17.11
CA ALA A 233 -3.51 1.58 -18.56
C ALA A 233 -2.77 2.72 -19.29
N ALA A 234 -2.92 3.96 -18.84
CA ALA A 234 -2.21 5.12 -19.38
C ALA A 234 -0.68 4.98 -19.21
N VAL A 235 -0.22 4.63 -17.99
CA VAL A 235 1.21 4.41 -17.71
C VAL A 235 1.76 3.26 -18.56
N PHE A 236 1.01 2.15 -18.67
CA PHE A 236 1.38 1.03 -19.53
C PHE A 236 1.58 1.48 -20.99
N LEU A 237 0.66 2.27 -21.54
CA LEU A 237 0.73 2.78 -22.91
C LEU A 237 1.92 3.74 -23.10
N VAL A 238 2.14 4.66 -22.15
CA VAL A 238 3.24 5.63 -22.18
C VAL A 238 4.60 4.91 -22.17
N ILE A 239 4.79 3.96 -21.26
CA ILE A 239 6.03 3.17 -21.19
C ILE A 239 6.20 2.31 -22.45
N GLY A 240 5.14 1.63 -22.89
CA GLY A 240 5.17 0.81 -24.10
C GLY A 240 5.57 1.60 -25.35
N ASN A 241 5.02 2.81 -25.51
CA ASN A 241 5.39 3.70 -26.62
C ASN A 241 6.82 4.22 -26.49
N SER A 242 7.25 4.60 -25.28
CA SER A 242 8.61 5.07 -25.03
C SER A 242 9.66 3.99 -25.35
N VAL A 243 9.42 2.76 -24.91
CA VAL A 243 10.29 1.61 -25.18
C VAL A 243 10.32 1.30 -26.68
N ARG A 244 9.17 1.32 -27.38
CA ARG A 244 9.10 1.14 -28.83
C ARG A 244 9.97 2.16 -29.58
N LEU A 245 9.90 3.43 -29.20
CA LEU A 245 10.73 4.49 -29.78
C LEU A 245 12.22 4.29 -29.48
N SER A 246 12.58 3.82 -28.28
CA SER A 246 13.97 3.51 -27.95
C SER A 246 14.51 2.35 -28.80
N ILE A 247 13.72 1.28 -29.00
CA ILE A 247 14.10 0.16 -29.85
C ILE A 247 14.32 0.62 -31.30
N PHE A 248 13.40 1.42 -31.84
CA PHE A 248 13.52 1.94 -33.21
C PHE A 248 14.79 2.78 -33.39
N ALA A 249 15.14 3.60 -32.41
CA ALA A 249 16.36 4.40 -32.43
C ALA A 249 17.65 3.57 -32.36
N ARG A 250 17.58 2.31 -31.90
CA ARG A 250 18.72 1.39 -31.77
C ARG A 250 18.69 0.25 -32.79
N ARG A 251 17.82 0.32 -33.80
CA ARG A 251 17.59 -0.76 -34.78
C ARG A 251 18.87 -1.24 -35.47
N ASP A 252 19.79 -0.33 -35.81
CA ASP A 252 21.00 -0.68 -36.54
C ASP A 252 21.96 -1.50 -35.66
N THR A 253 22.12 -1.12 -34.40
CA THR A 253 22.90 -1.88 -33.41
C THR A 253 22.27 -3.25 -33.14
N ILE A 254 20.94 -3.33 -33.07
CA ILE A 254 20.21 -4.59 -32.88
C ILE A 254 20.42 -5.52 -34.08
N ASN A 255 20.40 -5.00 -35.30
CA ASN A 255 20.66 -5.77 -36.52
C ASN A 255 22.08 -6.34 -36.52
N VAL A 256 23.08 -5.53 -36.18
CA VAL A 256 24.47 -6.00 -36.05
C VAL A 256 24.59 -7.09 -34.96
N GLN A 257 23.92 -6.91 -33.82
CA GLN A 257 23.91 -7.91 -32.74
C GLN A 257 23.26 -9.23 -33.18
N LYS A 258 22.18 -9.18 -33.97
CA LYS A 258 21.55 -10.38 -34.54
C LYS A 258 22.46 -11.08 -35.54
N LEU A 259 23.18 -10.34 -36.39
CA LEU A 259 24.11 -10.90 -37.38
C LEU A 259 25.28 -11.66 -36.75
N ILE A 260 25.76 -11.23 -35.57
CA ILE A 260 26.82 -11.93 -34.82
C ILE A 260 26.28 -13.05 -33.91
N GLY A 261 24.98 -13.38 -34.01
CA GLY A 261 24.36 -14.50 -33.29
C GLY A 261 23.90 -14.19 -31.86
N ALA A 262 23.60 -12.95 -31.52
CA ALA A 262 23.06 -12.62 -30.19
C ALA A 262 21.64 -13.20 -30.01
N THR A 263 21.40 -13.85 -28.86
CA THR A 263 20.07 -14.37 -28.50
C THR A 263 19.06 -13.24 -28.26
N ASP A 264 17.78 -13.43 -28.62
CA ASP A 264 16.72 -12.44 -28.38
C ASP A 264 16.64 -11.97 -26.92
N GLY A 265 16.85 -12.89 -25.96
CA GLY A 265 16.88 -12.57 -24.54
C GLY A 265 18.03 -11.62 -24.13
N PHE A 266 19.15 -11.64 -24.83
CA PHE A 266 20.26 -10.71 -24.59
C PHE A 266 19.92 -9.30 -25.08
N ILE A 267 19.25 -9.19 -26.24
CA ILE A 267 18.80 -7.93 -26.82
C ILE A 267 17.67 -7.30 -26.01
N LEU A 268 16.80 -8.14 -25.42
CA LEU A 268 15.59 -7.73 -24.70
C LEU A 268 15.87 -7.12 -23.31
N ARG A 269 16.87 -7.63 -22.57
CA ARG A 269 17.11 -7.25 -21.16
C ARG A 269 17.33 -5.75 -20.91
N PRO A 270 18.13 -5.02 -21.69
CA PRO A 270 18.32 -3.58 -21.46
C PRO A 270 17.01 -2.79 -21.54
N PHE A 271 16.11 -3.14 -22.47
CA PHE A 271 14.81 -2.49 -22.63
C PHE A 271 13.85 -2.81 -21.48
N LEU A 272 13.87 -4.06 -21.01
CA LEU A 272 13.11 -4.49 -19.83
C LEU A 272 13.49 -3.69 -18.57
N TYR A 273 14.79 -3.56 -18.29
CA TYR A 273 15.26 -2.75 -17.17
C TYR A 273 15.01 -1.26 -17.38
N GLY A 274 15.07 -0.77 -18.62
CA GLY A 274 14.70 0.60 -18.97
C GLY A 274 13.24 0.90 -18.61
N GLY A 275 12.30 0.03 -19.01
CA GLY A 275 10.89 0.18 -18.66
C GLY A 275 10.62 0.11 -17.15
N ALA A 276 11.26 -0.83 -16.45
CA ALA A 276 11.17 -0.93 -15.00
C ALA A 276 11.71 0.33 -14.30
N LEU A 277 12.83 0.88 -14.78
CA LEU A 277 13.44 2.10 -14.23
C LEU A 277 12.60 3.35 -14.51
N LEU A 278 11.96 3.44 -15.68
CA LEU A 278 11.00 4.50 -15.99
C LEU A 278 9.79 4.44 -15.06
N GLY A 279 9.22 3.24 -14.86
CA GLY A 279 8.14 3.01 -13.89
C GLY A 279 8.56 3.38 -12.46
N PHE A 280 9.72 2.89 -12.01
CA PHE A 280 10.25 3.21 -10.68
C PHE A 280 10.48 4.71 -10.49
N SER A 281 11.11 5.37 -11.46
CA SER A 281 11.42 6.81 -11.37
C SER A 281 10.14 7.66 -11.40
N GLY A 282 9.17 7.28 -12.23
CA GLY A 282 7.86 7.94 -12.28
C GLY A 282 7.06 7.76 -11.00
N ALA A 283 7.05 6.55 -10.43
CA ALA A 283 6.42 6.27 -9.15
C ALA A 283 7.10 7.01 -7.99
N PHE A 284 8.43 7.00 -7.92
CA PHE A 284 9.18 7.73 -6.91
C PHE A 284 8.89 9.24 -6.96
N LEU A 285 8.86 9.81 -8.16
CA LEU A 285 8.52 11.21 -8.35
C LEU A 285 7.04 11.49 -8.02
N SER A 286 6.13 10.57 -8.33
CA SER A 286 4.71 10.66 -7.95
C SER A 286 4.52 10.67 -6.44
N LEU A 287 5.29 9.88 -5.68
CA LEU A 287 5.26 9.91 -4.22
C LEU A 287 5.66 11.29 -3.69
N ILE A 288 6.73 11.88 -4.22
CA ILE A 288 7.17 13.23 -3.86
C ILE A 288 6.07 14.26 -4.19
N LEU A 289 5.48 14.17 -5.37
CA LEU A 289 4.45 15.10 -5.81
C LEU A 289 3.17 14.98 -4.97
N SER A 290 2.79 13.76 -4.63
CA SER A 290 1.63 13.47 -3.76
C SER A 290 1.88 14.00 -2.34
N GLU A 291 3.08 13.81 -1.78
CA GLU A 291 3.44 14.33 -0.46
C GLU A 291 3.42 15.87 -0.41
N ILE A 292 3.96 16.53 -1.45
CA ILE A 292 3.88 17.98 -1.59
C ILE A 292 2.42 18.43 -1.62
N LEU A 293 1.55 17.72 -2.36
CA LEU A 293 0.14 18.06 -2.46
C LEU A 293 -0.58 17.88 -1.11
N VAL A 294 -0.30 16.79 -0.39
CA VAL A 294 -0.85 16.56 0.96
C VAL A 294 -0.41 17.64 1.93
N MET A 295 0.86 18.03 1.93
CA MET A 295 1.37 19.09 2.81
C MET A 295 0.68 20.43 2.52
N ARG A 296 0.45 20.75 1.24
CA ARG A 296 -0.30 21.95 0.84
C ARG A 296 -1.77 21.88 1.25
N LEU A 297 -2.40 20.73 1.05
CA LEU A 297 -3.80 20.53 1.42
C LEU A 297 -3.98 20.55 2.94
N SER A 298 -3.08 19.92 3.70
CA SER A 298 -3.07 19.94 5.16
C SER A 298 -2.96 21.36 5.69
N SER A 299 -2.06 22.17 5.14
CA SER A 299 -1.95 23.57 5.54
C SER A 299 -3.28 24.34 5.36
N ALA A 300 -3.97 24.14 4.24
CA ALA A 300 -5.28 24.75 3.98
C ALA A 300 -6.39 24.20 4.89
N VAL A 301 -6.37 22.89 5.18
CA VAL A 301 -7.36 22.25 6.07
C VAL A 301 -7.17 22.69 7.52
N THR A 302 -5.93 22.83 8.00
CA THR A 302 -5.64 23.28 9.37
C THR A 302 -6.12 24.71 9.61
N GLU A 303 -6.02 25.59 8.62
CA GLU A 303 -6.53 26.97 8.70
C GLU A 303 -8.06 26.99 8.89
N VAL A 304 -8.78 26.15 8.14
CA VAL A 304 -10.24 26.01 8.29
C VAL A 304 -10.61 25.30 9.59
N ALA A 305 -9.88 24.24 9.96
CA ALA A 305 -10.17 23.43 11.15
C ALA A 305 -9.98 24.21 12.46
N GLN A 306 -9.06 25.18 12.50
CA GLN A 306 -8.90 26.10 13.64
C GLN A 306 -10.16 26.93 13.91
N VAL A 307 -10.91 27.31 12.87
CA VAL A 307 -12.19 28.04 13.01
C VAL A 307 -13.26 27.16 13.69
N PHE A 308 -13.19 25.84 13.47
CA PHE A 308 -14.11 24.86 14.07
C PHE A 308 -13.59 24.25 15.38
N GLY A 309 -12.43 24.67 15.88
CA GLY A 309 -11.84 24.15 17.13
C GLY A 309 -11.43 22.68 17.08
N THR A 310 -11.24 22.11 15.89
CA THR A 310 -10.89 20.68 15.70
C THR A 310 -9.46 20.54 15.15
N LYS A 311 -8.74 19.49 15.58
CA LYS A 311 -7.44 19.11 14.99
C LYS A 311 -7.68 17.96 14.03
N PHE A 312 -7.51 18.21 12.73
CA PHE A 312 -7.51 17.17 11.71
C PHE A 312 -6.07 16.79 11.37
N ASP A 313 -5.68 15.56 11.71
CA ASP A 313 -4.43 14.96 11.22
C ASP A 313 -4.72 14.22 9.92
N LEU A 314 -4.21 14.76 8.80
CA LEU A 314 -4.27 14.08 7.50
C LEU A 314 -3.15 13.04 7.44
N ASN A 315 -3.53 11.78 7.27
CA ASN A 315 -2.58 10.69 7.09
C ASN A 315 -2.20 10.59 5.62
N GLY A 316 -0.90 10.70 5.34
CA GLY A 316 -0.32 10.44 4.03
C GLY A 316 -0.30 8.94 3.66
N LEU A 317 0.45 8.64 2.61
CA LEU A 317 0.78 7.26 2.27
C LEU A 317 1.71 6.68 3.34
N SER A 318 1.34 5.52 3.86
CA SER A 318 2.18 4.73 4.74
C SER A 318 3.40 4.18 4.00
N PHE A 319 4.40 3.70 4.75
CA PHE A 319 5.62 3.16 4.16
C PHE A 319 5.36 1.91 3.31
N ASP A 320 4.44 1.05 3.75
CA ASP A 320 4.00 -0.14 3.02
C ASP A 320 3.27 0.20 1.73
N GLU A 321 2.38 1.21 1.75
CA GLU A 321 1.69 1.70 0.55
C GLU A 321 2.68 2.32 -0.46
N CYS A 322 3.66 3.10 0.02
CA CYS A 322 4.73 3.64 -0.82
C CYS A 322 5.53 2.54 -1.50
N LEU A 323 5.92 1.51 -0.74
CA LEU A 323 6.68 0.38 -1.25
C LEU A 323 5.87 -0.41 -2.28
N LEU A 324 4.59 -0.67 -1.99
CA LEU A 324 3.68 -1.38 -2.89
C LEU A 324 3.53 -0.62 -4.21
N LEU A 325 3.33 0.71 -4.15
CA LEU A 325 3.21 1.55 -5.34
C LEU A 325 4.47 1.51 -6.22
N LEU A 326 5.66 1.59 -5.60
CA LEU A 326 6.94 1.48 -6.33
C LEU A 326 7.10 0.12 -7.00
N LEU A 327 6.78 -0.97 -6.30
CA LEU A 327 6.91 -2.33 -6.81
C LEU A 327 5.93 -2.59 -7.96
N VAL A 328 4.65 -2.24 -7.77
CA VAL A 328 3.61 -2.42 -8.78
C VAL A 328 3.93 -1.60 -10.03
N CYS A 329 4.36 -0.35 -9.89
CA CYS A 329 4.69 0.48 -11.06
C CYS A 329 5.95 -0.02 -11.78
N SER A 330 6.97 -0.48 -11.05
CA SER A 330 8.17 -1.10 -11.65
C SER A 330 7.79 -2.36 -12.43
N MET A 331 6.89 -3.18 -11.88
CA MET A 331 6.39 -4.39 -12.53
C MET A 331 5.57 -4.08 -13.78
N ILE A 332 4.68 -3.09 -13.73
CA ILE A 332 3.94 -2.61 -14.91
C ILE A 332 4.90 -2.13 -15.98
N GLY A 333 5.92 -1.33 -15.61
CA GLY A 333 6.93 -0.85 -16.56
C GLY A 333 7.74 -1.98 -17.19
N TRP A 334 8.05 -3.02 -16.42
CA TRP A 334 8.71 -4.21 -16.90
C TRP A 334 7.84 -5.00 -17.89
N ILE A 335 6.56 -5.23 -17.58
CA ILE A 335 5.60 -5.94 -18.44
C ILE A 335 5.33 -5.14 -19.73
N ALA A 336 5.16 -3.81 -19.62
CA ALA A 336 4.96 -2.93 -20.78
C ALA A 336 6.16 -2.99 -21.74
N ALA A 337 7.38 -2.94 -21.20
CA ALA A 337 8.59 -3.09 -22.00
C ALA A 337 8.70 -4.48 -22.63
N TRP A 338 8.34 -5.52 -21.90
CA TRP A 338 8.35 -6.90 -22.41
C TRP A 338 7.42 -7.05 -23.61
N LEU A 339 6.17 -6.61 -23.48
CA LEU A 339 5.18 -6.72 -24.54
C LEU A 339 5.59 -5.89 -25.77
N ALA A 340 6.03 -4.64 -25.56
CA ALA A 340 6.49 -3.78 -26.65
C ALA A 340 7.66 -4.39 -27.43
N THR A 341 8.61 -5.03 -26.73
CA THR A 341 9.81 -5.58 -27.38
C THR A 341 9.53 -6.93 -28.05
N VAL A 342 8.73 -7.81 -27.44
CA VAL A 342 8.34 -9.11 -28.04
C VAL A 342 7.55 -8.91 -29.33
N GLN A 343 6.62 -7.95 -29.34
CA GLN A 343 5.85 -7.62 -30.54
C GLN A 343 6.76 -7.16 -31.69
N HIS A 344 7.81 -6.38 -31.37
CA HIS A 344 8.72 -5.83 -32.38
C HIS A 344 9.75 -6.85 -32.87
N LEU A 345 10.36 -7.65 -31.98
CA LEU A 345 11.35 -8.66 -32.35
C LEU A 345 10.79 -9.73 -33.31
N ARG A 346 9.50 -10.07 -33.19
CA ARG A 346 8.80 -10.99 -34.11
C ARG A 346 8.75 -10.52 -35.56
N HIS A 347 8.92 -9.23 -35.83
CA HIS A 347 8.96 -8.68 -37.18
C HIS A 347 10.37 -8.62 -37.79
N PHE A 348 11.42 -8.90 -37.00
CA PHE A 348 12.83 -8.86 -37.44
C PHE A 348 13.49 -10.24 -37.49
N THR A 349 12.72 -11.31 -37.71
CA THR A 349 13.30 -12.57 -38.20
C THR A 349 13.56 -12.38 -39.69
N PRO A 350 14.83 -12.34 -40.14
CA PRO A 350 15.12 -12.43 -41.56
C PRO A 350 14.74 -13.84 -42.03
N ASP A 351 14.13 -13.93 -43.21
CA ASP A 351 14.07 -15.19 -43.97
C ASP A 351 15.47 -15.64 -44.40
#